data_AF-A0A7Z9PWD9-F1
#
_entry.id   AF-A0A7Z9PWD9-F1
#
_cell.length_a   1.000
_cell.length_b   1.000
_cell.length_c   1.000
_cell.angle_alpha   90.00
_cell.angle_beta   90.00
_cell.angle_gamma   90.00
#
_symmetry.space_group_name_H-M   'P 1'
#
loop_
_entity.id
_entity.type
_entity.pdbx_description
1 polymer ?
#
loop_
_entity_poly.entity_id
_entity_poly.type
_entity_poly.pdbx_seq_one_letter_code
_entity_poly.pdbx_strand_id
1 'polypeptide(L)'
;MQYLPPFLCQIIDLTAFGGPPEAVEQAREDWNAWRQDFQQYFQSERDYSLSKEDAAVVENLPHLFRQLEQTVERSFGSPVSADDLVQSSLAFFEAHDSFFQEREKTYFVQSSPLDKLLKVAVAHIQDRAPISAVLKRGPEAALAIEALQQLYQQTREQLPQELVDGTVEGFRRAQKGLDILAEWGEEVSKDKLEEAIFELKSAGELLEHIPNLFDRFQREEGSPIPVMGPLINVLREEDGEENIALLRDQAWPDFIELWESRRDGWMLEPELAYELLGATEETIGRLADLLERYPEQEDEFWDTVELLEEQFDQIRESTLNLDHMPSSPYWPETQLVINLLQGSAPMYAAHTLALGISQGGQKVPPAIGLLGSALREFLEHPEPLPLLFALKALRDDFELSKTTRLCGCGSRIPLQATVCPECGGRLELSVSG
;
A
#
# COMPACT_ATOMS: atom_id res chain seq x y z
N MET A 1 -13.89 2.88 -5.79
CA MET A 1 -14.13 1.49 -5.36
C MET A 1 -13.11 1.18 -4.28
N GLN A 2 -13.49 0.48 -3.21
CA GLN A 2 -12.54 0.12 -2.15
C GLN A 2 -11.56 -0.95 -2.66
N TYR A 3 -10.34 -0.95 -2.12
CA TYR A 3 -9.35 -2.00 -2.34
C TYR A 3 -9.90 -3.36 -1.92
N LEU A 4 -9.80 -4.36 -2.80
CA LEU A 4 -10.03 -5.76 -2.47
C LEU A 4 -8.72 -6.53 -2.66
N PRO A 5 -8.38 -7.47 -1.77
CA PRO A 5 -7.20 -8.30 -1.98
C PRO A 5 -7.25 -9.08 -3.30
N PRO A 6 -6.12 -9.25 -4.00
CA PRO A 6 -6.08 -9.92 -5.31
C PRO A 6 -6.72 -11.32 -5.33
N PHE A 7 -6.49 -12.13 -4.29
CA PHE A 7 -7.11 -13.47 -4.20
C PHE A 7 -8.64 -13.40 -4.20
N LEU A 8 -9.23 -12.35 -3.60
CA LEU A 8 -10.67 -12.20 -3.53
C LEU A 8 -11.26 -11.71 -4.85
N CYS A 9 -10.53 -10.84 -5.55
CA CYS A 9 -10.83 -10.47 -6.94
C CYS A 9 -10.90 -11.71 -7.83
N GLN A 10 -9.92 -12.61 -7.71
CA GLN A 10 -9.89 -13.87 -8.45
C GLN A 10 -11.11 -14.76 -8.12
N ILE A 11 -11.49 -14.90 -6.86
CA ILE A 11 -12.68 -15.69 -6.47
C ILE A 11 -13.96 -15.07 -7.08
N ILE A 12 -14.09 -13.74 -7.08
CA ILE A 12 -15.21 -13.04 -7.71
C ILE A 12 -15.26 -13.33 -9.21
N ASP A 13 -14.12 -13.26 -9.90
CA ASP A 13 -14.05 -13.50 -11.34
C ASP A 13 -14.35 -14.95 -11.71
N LEU A 14 -13.82 -15.91 -10.94
CA LEU A 14 -14.15 -17.33 -11.09
C LEU A 14 -15.64 -17.61 -10.86
N THR A 15 -16.27 -16.89 -9.92
CA THR A 15 -17.71 -16.99 -9.66
C THR A 15 -18.53 -16.43 -10.82
N ALA A 16 -18.09 -15.31 -11.42
CA ALA A 16 -18.80 -14.62 -12.48
C ALA A 16 -18.67 -15.31 -13.85
N PHE A 17 -17.47 -15.76 -14.18
CA PHE A 17 -17.10 -16.19 -15.54
C PHE A 17 -16.75 -17.69 -15.63
N GLY A 18 -16.58 -18.35 -14.48
CA GLY A 18 -16.02 -19.70 -14.42
C GLY A 18 -14.50 -19.70 -14.62
N GLY A 19 -13.89 -20.87 -14.47
CA GLY A 19 -12.46 -21.05 -14.68
C GLY A 19 -12.06 -22.52 -14.68
N PRO A 20 -10.80 -22.83 -15.02
CA PRO A 20 -10.27 -24.18 -14.95
C PRO A 20 -10.23 -24.67 -13.50
N PRO A 21 -10.38 -25.99 -13.24
CA PRO A 21 -10.38 -26.54 -11.88
C PRO A 21 -9.15 -26.13 -11.06
N GLU A 22 -7.98 -26.05 -11.69
CA GLU A 22 -6.72 -25.68 -11.05
C GLU A 22 -6.76 -24.25 -10.50
N ALA A 23 -7.39 -23.31 -11.21
CA ALA A 23 -7.54 -21.93 -10.73
C ALA A 23 -8.52 -21.83 -9.55
N VAL A 24 -9.54 -22.69 -9.52
CA VAL A 24 -10.49 -22.77 -8.39
C VAL A 24 -9.82 -23.37 -7.16
N GLU A 25 -8.95 -24.36 -7.33
CA GLU A 25 -8.15 -24.93 -6.24
C GLU A 25 -7.16 -23.91 -5.69
N GLN A 26 -6.41 -23.20 -6.53
CA GLN A 26 -5.48 -22.15 -6.10
C GLN A 26 -6.21 -21.05 -5.30
N ALA A 27 -7.30 -20.51 -5.84
CA ALA A 27 -8.07 -19.46 -5.17
C ALA A 27 -8.63 -19.91 -3.81
N ARG A 28 -8.93 -21.20 -3.65
CA ARG A 28 -9.34 -21.79 -2.37
C ARG A 28 -8.16 -21.88 -1.40
N GLU A 29 -6.98 -22.26 -1.85
CA GLU A 29 -5.77 -22.29 -1.03
C GLU A 29 -5.40 -20.89 -0.52
N ASP A 30 -5.39 -19.89 -1.42
CA ASP A 30 -5.10 -18.49 -1.08
C ASP A 30 -6.12 -17.94 -0.08
N TRP A 31 -7.42 -18.22 -0.29
CA TRP A 31 -8.47 -17.87 0.68
C TRP A 31 -8.20 -18.50 2.06
N ASN A 32 -7.85 -19.79 2.09
CA ASN A 32 -7.63 -20.50 3.35
C ASN A 32 -6.43 -19.94 4.12
N ALA A 33 -5.33 -19.63 3.42
CA ALA A 33 -4.14 -19.02 3.98
C ALA A 33 -4.47 -17.64 4.58
N TRP A 34 -5.04 -16.75 3.77
CA TRP A 34 -5.43 -15.41 4.24
C TRP A 34 -6.44 -15.46 5.38
N ARG A 35 -7.44 -16.35 5.30
CA ARG A 35 -8.45 -16.54 6.35
C ARG A 35 -7.79 -16.90 7.68
N GLN A 36 -6.82 -17.80 7.67
CA GLN A 36 -6.12 -18.24 8.87
C GLN A 36 -5.30 -17.09 9.46
N ASP A 37 -4.56 -16.37 8.63
CA ASP A 37 -3.74 -15.24 9.05
C ASP A 37 -4.59 -14.11 9.65
N PHE A 38 -5.69 -13.75 8.98
CA PHE A 38 -6.61 -12.75 9.48
C PHE A 38 -7.25 -13.18 10.81
N GLN A 39 -7.68 -14.44 10.94
CA GLN A 39 -8.24 -14.94 12.20
C GLN A 39 -7.24 -14.87 13.34
N GLN A 40 -5.98 -15.25 13.10
CA GLN A 40 -4.92 -15.19 14.09
C GLN A 40 -4.61 -13.75 14.49
N TYR A 41 -4.49 -12.85 13.50
CA TYR A 41 -4.27 -11.42 13.72
C TYR A 41 -5.43 -10.78 14.49
N PHE A 42 -6.68 -10.97 14.04
CA PHE A 42 -7.83 -10.38 14.70
C PHE A 42 -8.02 -10.92 16.12
N GLN A 43 -7.74 -12.20 16.36
CA GLN A 43 -7.74 -12.75 17.72
C GLN A 43 -6.68 -12.10 18.62
N SER A 44 -5.55 -11.68 18.07
CA SER A 44 -4.52 -10.98 18.84
C SER A 44 -4.93 -9.56 19.17
N GLU A 45 -5.65 -8.87 18.28
CA GLU A 45 -5.95 -7.43 18.37
C GLU A 45 -7.34 -7.06 18.92
N ARG A 46 -8.28 -8.01 19.03
CA ARG A 46 -9.68 -7.75 19.47
C ARG A 46 -9.87 -7.54 20.97
N ASP A 47 -8.82 -7.69 21.78
CA ASP A 47 -8.90 -7.67 23.25
C ASP A 47 -8.83 -6.26 23.87
N TYR A 48 -8.80 -5.21 23.04
CA TYR A 48 -8.86 -3.81 23.45
C TYR A 48 -9.59 -2.94 22.43
N SER A 49 -10.00 -1.75 22.85
CA SER A 49 -10.46 -0.67 21.97
C SER A 49 -9.93 0.69 22.39
N LEU A 50 -9.64 1.56 21.42
CA LEU A 50 -9.09 2.91 21.64
C LEU A 50 -10.16 3.99 21.70
N SER A 51 -11.32 3.75 21.08
CA SER A 51 -12.46 4.67 21.04
C SER A 51 -13.79 3.91 21.09
N LYS A 52 -14.91 4.63 21.17
CA LYS A 52 -16.24 4.01 21.08
C LYS A 52 -16.53 3.51 19.66
N GLU A 53 -16.02 4.23 18.68
CA GLU A 53 -16.08 3.91 17.27
C GLU A 53 -15.30 2.61 16.98
N ASP A 54 -14.05 2.51 17.47
CA ASP A 54 -13.23 1.29 17.37
C ASP A 54 -13.90 0.10 18.08
N ALA A 55 -14.49 0.31 19.27
CA ALA A 55 -15.22 -0.74 19.97
C ALA A 55 -16.40 -1.30 19.15
N ALA A 56 -17.16 -0.43 18.47
CA ALA A 56 -18.27 -0.85 17.61
C ALA A 56 -17.77 -1.63 16.38
N VAL A 57 -16.62 -1.23 15.80
CA VAL A 57 -15.99 -1.96 14.69
C VAL A 57 -15.51 -3.34 15.15
N VAL A 58 -14.81 -3.43 16.28
CA VAL A 58 -14.35 -4.69 16.88
C VAL A 58 -15.51 -5.66 17.14
N GLU A 59 -16.66 -5.15 17.61
CA GLU A 59 -17.85 -5.97 17.86
C GLU A 59 -18.48 -6.48 16.56
N ASN A 60 -18.51 -5.66 15.50
CA ASN A 60 -19.20 -5.99 14.25
C ASN A 60 -18.34 -6.80 13.25
N LEU A 61 -17.02 -6.59 13.22
CA LEU A 61 -16.12 -7.22 12.25
C LEU A 61 -16.23 -8.76 12.21
N PRO A 62 -16.38 -9.49 13.33
CA PRO A 62 -16.60 -10.95 13.33
C PRO A 62 -17.90 -11.40 12.66
N HIS A 63 -18.93 -10.55 12.63
CA HIS A 63 -20.18 -10.85 11.94
C HIS A 63 -20.00 -10.71 10.43
N LEU A 64 -19.39 -9.60 9.98
CA LEU A 64 -19.08 -9.35 8.57
C LEU A 64 -18.13 -10.41 8.01
N PHE A 65 -17.10 -10.79 8.77
CA PHE A 65 -16.17 -11.84 8.37
C PHE A 65 -16.87 -13.20 8.17
N ARG A 66 -17.79 -13.58 9.07
CA ARG A 66 -18.57 -14.81 8.90
C ARG A 66 -19.49 -14.77 7.67
N GLN A 67 -20.04 -13.61 7.34
CA GLN A 67 -20.84 -13.45 6.12
C GLN A 67 -19.98 -13.60 4.86
N LEU A 68 -18.81 -12.96 4.83
CA LEU A 68 -17.83 -13.12 3.75
C LEU A 68 -17.41 -14.59 3.61
N GLU A 69 -17.02 -15.24 4.71
CA GLU A 69 -16.61 -16.65 4.71
C GLU A 69 -17.71 -17.56 4.15
N GLN A 70 -18.96 -17.41 4.61
CA GLN A 70 -20.08 -18.19 4.09
C GLN A 70 -20.31 -17.97 2.59
N THR A 71 -20.09 -16.75 2.11
CA THR A 71 -20.31 -16.39 0.71
C THR A 71 -19.19 -16.96 -0.18
N VAL A 72 -17.93 -16.88 0.27
CA VAL A 72 -16.77 -17.47 -0.40
C VAL A 72 -16.87 -19.01 -0.42
N GLU A 73 -17.15 -19.65 0.71
CA GLU A 73 -17.25 -21.11 0.75
C GLU A 73 -18.38 -21.64 -0.15
N ARG A 74 -19.48 -20.89 -0.24
CA ARG A 74 -20.56 -21.22 -1.17
C ARG A 74 -20.16 -21.00 -2.62
N SER A 75 -19.38 -19.97 -2.96
CA SER A 75 -19.00 -19.71 -4.36
C SER A 75 -18.21 -20.87 -4.99
N PHE A 76 -17.49 -21.65 -4.18
CA PHE A 76 -16.75 -22.82 -4.66
C PHE A 76 -17.58 -24.11 -4.82
N GLY A 77 -18.85 -24.17 -4.39
CA GLY A 77 -19.61 -25.43 -4.36
C GLY A 77 -21.13 -25.30 -4.50
N SER A 78 -21.67 -24.10 -4.58
CA SER A 78 -23.10 -23.80 -4.71
C SER A 78 -23.30 -22.53 -5.52
N PRO A 79 -24.44 -22.36 -6.20
CA PRO A 79 -24.70 -21.13 -6.93
C PRO A 79 -24.78 -19.93 -5.96
N VAL A 80 -23.89 -18.97 -6.18
CA VAL A 80 -23.82 -17.65 -5.55
C VAL A 80 -23.64 -16.63 -6.67
N SER A 81 -24.29 -15.47 -6.55
CA SER A 81 -24.06 -14.38 -7.49
C SER A 81 -22.71 -13.72 -7.22
N ALA A 82 -21.97 -13.33 -8.27
CA ALA A 82 -20.78 -12.50 -8.11
C ALA A 82 -21.11 -11.17 -7.39
N ASP A 83 -22.31 -10.62 -7.59
CA ASP A 83 -22.79 -9.44 -6.86
C ASP A 83 -22.86 -9.67 -5.33
N ASP A 84 -23.33 -10.84 -4.88
CA ASP A 84 -23.44 -11.16 -3.45
C ASP A 84 -22.05 -11.24 -2.81
N LEU A 85 -21.07 -11.76 -3.56
CA LEU A 85 -19.68 -11.86 -3.13
C LEU A 85 -19.02 -10.49 -3.10
N VAL A 86 -19.22 -9.64 -4.11
CA VAL A 86 -18.76 -8.24 -4.10
C VAL A 86 -19.34 -7.49 -2.90
N GLN A 87 -20.64 -7.59 -2.65
CA GLN A 87 -21.28 -6.88 -1.54
C GLN A 87 -20.74 -7.32 -0.18
N SER A 88 -20.61 -8.63 0.04
CA SER A 88 -20.05 -9.18 1.28
C SER A 88 -18.58 -8.78 1.46
N SER A 89 -17.82 -8.72 0.36
CA SER A 89 -16.42 -8.31 0.36
C SER A 89 -16.26 -6.84 0.74
N LEU A 90 -16.99 -5.94 0.07
CA LEU A 90 -16.96 -4.52 0.37
C LEU A 90 -17.38 -4.23 1.81
N ALA A 91 -18.49 -4.83 2.28
CA ALA A 91 -18.95 -4.62 3.65
C ALA A 91 -17.90 -5.03 4.70
N PHE A 92 -17.19 -6.14 4.46
CA PHE A 92 -16.11 -6.57 5.34
C PHE A 92 -14.88 -5.65 5.24
N PHE A 93 -14.39 -5.35 4.04
CA PHE A 93 -13.17 -4.56 3.87
C PHE A 93 -13.37 -3.09 4.29
N GLU A 94 -14.57 -2.52 4.18
CA GLU A 94 -14.93 -1.20 4.76
C GLU A 94 -14.70 -1.17 6.27
N ALA A 95 -15.22 -2.19 6.97
CA ALA A 95 -15.04 -2.29 8.42
C ALA A 95 -13.60 -2.65 8.82
N HIS A 96 -12.94 -3.50 8.02
CA HIS A 96 -11.53 -3.84 8.17
C HIS A 96 -10.67 -2.58 8.09
N ASP A 97 -10.78 -1.78 7.03
CA ASP A 97 -9.95 -0.59 6.86
C ASP A 97 -10.26 0.46 7.93
N SER A 98 -11.54 0.62 8.30
CA SER A 98 -11.92 1.47 9.43
C SER A 98 -11.28 1.02 10.75
N PHE A 99 -11.15 -0.29 10.98
CA PHE A 99 -10.47 -0.84 12.16
C PHE A 99 -8.99 -0.42 12.21
N PHE A 100 -8.27 -0.47 11.09
CA PHE A 100 -6.88 -0.02 11.02
C PHE A 100 -6.77 1.51 11.15
N GLN A 101 -7.57 2.26 10.40
CA GLN A 101 -7.53 3.73 10.40
C GLN A 101 -7.81 4.34 11.78
N GLU A 102 -8.81 3.84 12.51
CA GLU A 102 -9.09 4.34 13.87
C GLU A 102 -7.91 4.07 14.83
N ARG A 103 -7.21 2.96 14.64
CA ARG A 103 -6.06 2.59 15.46
C ARG A 103 -4.79 3.33 15.07
N GLU A 104 -4.65 3.74 13.81
CA GLU A 104 -3.55 4.59 13.32
C GLU A 104 -3.66 6.05 13.80
N LYS A 105 -4.88 6.57 14.01
CA LYS A 105 -5.08 7.93 14.58
C LYS A 105 -4.42 8.10 15.95
N THR A 106 -4.31 7.01 16.70
CA THR A 106 -3.56 6.99 17.95
C THR A 106 -2.16 6.51 17.63
N TYR A 107 -1.16 7.34 17.83
CA TYR A 107 0.23 6.98 17.60
C TYR A 107 1.06 7.57 18.74
N PHE A 108 1.89 6.74 19.36
CA PHE A 108 2.79 7.17 20.41
C PHE A 108 4.25 7.13 19.95
N VAL A 109 4.65 6.07 19.24
CA VAL A 109 6.05 5.79 18.89
C VAL A 109 6.15 4.97 17.60
N GLN A 110 7.28 5.00 16.91
CA GLN A 110 7.44 4.36 15.59
C GLN A 110 7.55 2.84 15.64
N SER A 111 8.10 2.29 16.73
CA SER A 111 8.22 0.84 16.91
C SER A 111 6.84 0.22 17.09
N SER A 112 6.36 -0.54 16.09
CA SER A 112 5.02 -1.13 16.08
C SER A 112 4.71 -1.98 17.33
N PRO A 113 5.57 -2.92 17.78
CA PRO A 113 5.32 -3.67 19.01
C PRO A 113 5.21 -2.80 20.27
N LEU A 114 6.05 -1.76 20.37
CA LEU A 114 6.02 -0.83 21.50
C LEU A 114 4.78 0.07 21.48
N ASP A 115 4.42 0.59 20.31
CA ASP A 115 3.22 1.41 20.10
C ASP A 115 1.94 0.63 20.44
N LYS A 116 1.86 -0.64 20.01
CA LYS A 116 0.77 -1.54 20.41
C LYS A 116 0.69 -1.72 21.92
N LEU A 117 1.81 -1.97 22.60
CA LEU A 117 1.83 -2.08 24.06
C LEU A 117 1.29 -0.79 24.72
N LEU A 118 1.74 0.38 24.27
CA LEU A 118 1.30 1.69 24.77
C LEU A 118 -0.20 1.92 24.54
N LYS A 119 -0.70 1.62 23.34
CA LYS A 119 -2.12 1.67 22.97
C LYS A 119 -2.98 0.85 23.93
N VAL A 120 -2.61 -0.41 24.16
CA VAL A 120 -3.37 -1.31 25.04
C VAL A 120 -3.28 -0.89 26.50
N ALA A 121 -2.12 -0.40 26.94
CA ALA A 121 -1.93 0.10 28.30
C ALA A 121 -2.80 1.34 28.57
N VAL A 122 -2.90 2.28 27.62
CA VAL A 122 -3.82 3.42 27.69
C VAL A 122 -5.28 2.95 27.67
N ALA A 123 -5.64 1.99 26.80
CA ALA A 123 -6.97 1.40 26.77
C ALA A 123 -7.34 0.76 28.11
N HIS A 124 -6.40 0.11 28.80
CA HIS A 124 -6.62 -0.46 30.13
C HIS A 124 -6.89 0.61 31.19
N ILE A 125 -6.10 1.69 31.21
CA ILE A 125 -6.32 2.82 32.14
C ILE A 125 -7.74 3.40 31.97
N GLN A 126 -8.21 3.48 30.72
CA GLN A 126 -9.55 3.94 30.35
C GLN A 126 -10.66 2.88 30.51
N ASP A 127 -10.37 1.73 31.12
CA ASP A 127 -11.30 0.62 31.35
C ASP A 127 -11.90 0.03 30.06
N ARG A 128 -11.12 0.04 28.96
CA ARG A 128 -11.46 -0.50 27.63
C ARG A 128 -10.64 -1.72 27.22
N ALA A 129 -9.76 -2.20 28.10
CA ALA A 129 -8.98 -3.42 27.93
C ALA A 129 -8.73 -4.09 29.29
N PRO A 130 -8.64 -5.42 29.36
CA PRO A 130 -8.18 -6.11 30.56
C PRO A 130 -6.65 -5.98 30.71
N ILE A 131 -6.13 -6.12 31.93
CA ILE A 131 -4.67 -6.06 32.16
C ILE A 131 -3.93 -7.18 31.42
N SER A 132 -4.57 -8.34 31.25
CA SER A 132 -4.02 -9.46 30.48
C SER A 132 -3.69 -9.11 29.03
N ALA A 133 -4.43 -8.17 28.42
CA ALA A 133 -4.14 -7.67 27.07
C ALA A 133 -2.83 -6.88 27.02
N VAL A 134 -2.50 -6.14 28.08
CA VAL A 134 -1.23 -5.40 28.23
C VAL A 134 -0.09 -6.40 28.38
N LEU A 135 -0.20 -7.33 29.34
CA LEU A 135 0.85 -8.29 29.66
C LEU A 135 1.19 -9.21 28.49
N LYS A 136 0.18 -9.58 27.68
CA LYS A 136 0.37 -10.37 26.45
C LYS A 136 1.32 -9.71 25.45
N ARG A 137 1.39 -8.37 25.42
CA ARG A 137 2.19 -7.59 24.46
C ARG A 137 3.55 -7.17 25.00
N GLY A 138 3.78 -7.29 26.31
CA GLY A 138 5.07 -6.98 26.95
C GLY A 138 6.27 -7.72 26.32
N PRO A 139 6.19 -9.05 26.10
CA PRO A 139 7.30 -9.81 25.51
C PRO A 139 7.69 -9.38 24.09
N GLU A 140 6.70 -9.09 23.24
CA GLU A 140 6.94 -8.63 21.86
C GLU A 140 7.59 -7.25 21.83
N ALA A 141 7.14 -6.34 22.71
CA ALA A 141 7.77 -5.04 22.89
C ALA A 141 9.21 -5.16 23.42
N ALA A 142 9.49 -6.09 24.33
CA ALA A 142 10.84 -6.34 24.83
C ALA A 142 11.79 -6.81 23.70
N LEU A 143 11.35 -7.76 22.88
CA LEU A 143 12.10 -8.22 21.71
C LEU A 143 12.37 -7.08 20.70
N ALA A 144 11.40 -6.19 20.49
CA ALA A 144 11.58 -5.04 19.62
C ALA A 144 12.64 -4.06 20.17
N ILE A 145 12.70 -3.84 21.48
CA ILE A 145 13.74 -3.02 22.12
C ILE A 145 15.11 -3.69 22.00
N GLU A 146 15.21 -5.01 22.19
CA GLU A 146 16.44 -5.76 22.00
C GLU A 146 16.94 -5.65 20.55
N ALA A 147 16.05 -5.76 19.57
CA ALA A 147 16.39 -5.58 18.16
C ALA A 147 16.94 -4.17 17.87
N LEU A 148 16.28 -3.12 18.39
CA LEU A 148 16.78 -1.74 18.28
C LEU A 148 18.15 -1.58 18.93
N GLN A 149 18.41 -2.26 20.04
CA GLN A 149 19.70 -2.23 20.72
C GLN A 149 20.81 -2.89 19.89
N GLN A 150 20.51 -4.01 19.23
CA GLN A 150 21.45 -4.66 18.32
C GLN A 150 21.77 -3.77 17.12
N LEU A 151 20.76 -3.15 16.51
CA LEU A 151 20.94 -2.21 15.38
C LEU A 151 21.78 -0.99 15.78
N TYR A 152 21.53 -0.43 16.98
CA TYR A 152 22.33 0.66 17.51
C TYR A 152 23.81 0.27 17.70
N GLN A 153 24.09 -0.96 18.18
CA GLN A 153 25.47 -1.41 18.36
C GLN A 153 26.27 -1.43 17.05
N GLN A 154 25.62 -1.73 15.93
CA GLN A 154 26.23 -1.77 14.60
C GLN A 154 26.51 -0.37 14.04
N THR A 155 25.69 0.62 14.40
CA THR A 155 25.72 1.97 13.81
C THR A 155 26.33 3.04 14.71
N ARG A 156 26.68 2.69 15.96
CA ARG A 156 27.11 3.61 17.02
C ARG A 156 28.29 4.51 16.63
N GLU A 157 29.28 4.00 15.91
CA GLU A 157 30.51 4.75 15.58
C GLU A 157 30.27 5.91 14.60
N GLN A 158 29.13 5.89 13.90
CA GLN A 158 28.76 6.87 12.89
C GLN A 158 27.84 7.97 13.43
N LEU A 159 27.40 7.87 14.69
CA LEU A 159 26.41 8.77 15.28
C LEU A 159 27.06 9.94 16.05
N PRO A 160 26.51 11.18 15.92
CA PRO A 160 26.84 12.29 16.81
C PRO A 160 26.67 11.94 18.30
N GLN A 161 27.55 12.47 19.16
CA GLN A 161 27.54 12.16 20.60
C GLN A 161 26.21 12.50 21.29
N GLU A 162 25.52 13.56 20.85
CA GLU A 162 24.22 13.97 21.40
C GLU A 162 23.14 12.90 21.15
N LEU A 163 23.18 12.21 20.01
CA LEU A 163 22.29 11.08 19.73
C LEU A 163 22.68 9.86 20.56
N VAL A 164 23.98 9.58 20.70
CA VAL A 164 24.49 8.48 21.53
C VAL A 164 23.96 8.58 22.97
N ASP A 165 24.05 9.76 23.59
CA ASP A 165 23.60 9.96 24.97
C ASP A 165 22.07 9.80 25.10
N GLY A 166 21.32 10.35 24.13
CA GLY A 166 19.86 10.19 24.05
C GLY A 166 19.42 8.74 23.86
N THR A 167 20.11 7.99 23.02
CA THR A 167 19.84 6.56 22.76
C THR A 167 20.09 5.68 23.97
N VAL A 168 21.20 5.89 24.67
CA VAL A 168 21.53 5.16 25.89
C VAL A 168 20.47 5.40 26.97
N GLU A 169 20.04 6.64 27.14
CA GLU A 169 18.93 6.98 28.04
C GLU A 169 17.61 6.36 27.58
N GLY A 170 17.35 6.33 26.27
CA GLY A 170 16.19 5.66 25.67
C GLY A 170 16.12 4.18 26.06
N PHE A 171 17.21 3.43 25.88
CA PHE A 171 17.27 2.02 26.29
C PHE A 171 17.12 1.82 27.80
N ARG A 172 17.73 2.70 28.61
CA ARG A 172 17.59 2.64 30.08
C ARG A 172 16.13 2.81 30.52
N ARG A 173 15.40 3.72 29.88
CA ARG A 173 13.98 3.96 30.15
C ARG A 173 13.10 2.82 29.66
N ALA A 174 13.40 2.27 28.47
CA ALA A 174 12.69 1.11 27.95
C ALA A 174 12.77 -0.06 28.94
N GLN A 175 13.99 -0.36 29.41
CA GLN A 175 14.21 -1.41 30.41
C GLN A 175 13.42 -1.14 31.69
N LYS A 176 13.49 0.08 32.24
CA LYS A 176 12.73 0.44 33.45
C LYS A 176 11.23 0.22 33.28
N GLY A 177 10.66 0.63 32.15
CA GLY A 177 9.24 0.46 31.86
C GLY A 177 8.83 -1.02 31.75
N LEU A 178 9.64 -1.83 31.06
CA LEU A 178 9.44 -3.27 30.94
C LEU A 178 9.58 -3.99 32.29
N ASP A 179 10.55 -3.58 33.13
CA ASP A 179 10.76 -4.14 34.46
C ASP A 179 9.55 -3.92 35.37
N ILE A 180 8.92 -2.73 35.33
CA ILE A 180 7.69 -2.46 36.09
C ILE A 180 6.56 -3.40 35.64
N LEU A 181 6.41 -3.64 34.33
CA LEU A 181 5.38 -4.56 33.82
C LEU A 181 5.67 -6.02 34.24
N ALA A 182 6.94 -6.42 34.21
CA ALA A 182 7.37 -7.77 34.56
C ALA A 182 7.29 -8.06 36.07
N GLU A 183 7.64 -7.09 36.92
CA GLU A 183 7.65 -7.24 38.39
C GLU A 183 6.24 -7.43 38.95
N TRP A 184 5.26 -6.67 38.44
CA TRP A 184 3.92 -6.60 39.02
C TRP A 184 2.88 -7.47 38.30
N GLY A 185 3.08 -7.76 37.00
CA GLY A 185 2.19 -8.62 36.23
C GLY A 185 0.71 -8.21 36.34
N GLU A 186 -0.16 -9.16 36.70
CA GLU A 186 -1.61 -8.91 36.86
C GLU A 186 -1.96 -8.02 38.07
N GLU A 187 -1.04 -7.85 39.02
CA GLU A 187 -1.24 -7.05 40.23
C GLU A 187 -0.80 -5.58 40.07
N VAL A 188 -0.37 -5.17 38.87
CA VAL A 188 0.08 -3.80 38.62
C VAL A 188 -1.03 -2.79 38.87
N SER A 189 -0.76 -1.80 39.72
CA SER A 189 -1.69 -0.69 39.96
C SER A 189 -1.74 0.26 38.75
N LYS A 190 -2.84 0.99 38.57
CA LYS A 190 -2.95 2.00 37.50
C LYS A 190 -1.83 3.04 37.58
N ASP A 191 -1.47 3.51 38.77
CA ASP A 191 -0.36 4.45 38.98
C ASP A 191 0.99 3.87 38.52
N LYS A 192 1.24 2.58 38.79
CA LYS A 192 2.46 1.90 38.34
C LYS A 192 2.47 1.66 36.83
N LEU A 193 1.31 1.36 36.27
CA LEU A 193 1.15 1.24 34.82
C LEU A 193 1.36 2.59 34.13
N GLU A 194 0.87 3.69 34.68
CA GLU A 194 1.15 5.04 34.18
C GLU A 194 2.64 5.38 34.22
N GLU A 195 3.35 4.99 35.29
CA GLU A 195 4.81 5.11 35.38
C GLU A 195 5.49 4.30 34.25
N ALA A 196 5.09 3.05 34.05
CA ALA A 196 5.63 2.21 32.99
C ALA A 196 5.40 2.80 31.58
N ILE A 197 4.17 3.25 31.30
CA ILE A 197 3.80 3.89 30.03
C ILE A 197 4.66 5.14 29.81
N PHE A 198 4.83 5.97 30.83
CA PHE A 198 5.64 7.18 30.72
C PHE A 198 7.09 6.87 30.33
N GLU A 199 7.70 5.87 30.98
CA GLU A 199 9.07 5.46 30.68
C GLU A 199 9.18 4.85 29.27
N LEU A 200 8.26 3.96 28.88
CA LEU A 200 8.23 3.32 27.57
C LEU A 200 7.98 4.32 26.43
N LYS A 201 7.08 5.28 26.63
CA LYS A 201 6.81 6.34 25.66
C LYS A 201 8.04 7.23 25.49
N SER A 202 8.62 7.70 26.61
CA SER A 202 9.84 8.52 26.58
C SER A 202 11.00 7.78 25.92
N ALA A 203 11.09 6.46 26.15
CA ALA A 203 12.07 5.62 25.48
C ALA A 203 11.85 5.58 23.97
N GLY A 204 10.63 5.34 23.51
CA GLY A 204 10.34 5.29 22.08
C GLY A 204 10.58 6.63 21.37
N GLU A 205 10.29 7.77 22.01
CA GLU A 205 10.63 9.11 21.49
C GLU A 205 12.14 9.29 21.34
N LEU A 206 12.93 8.86 22.35
CA LEU A 206 14.39 8.94 22.30
C LEU A 206 14.99 7.99 21.26
N LEU A 207 14.36 6.83 21.02
CA LEU A 207 14.83 5.81 20.08
C LEU A 207 14.29 5.99 18.65
N GLU A 208 13.38 6.95 18.42
CA GLU A 208 12.67 7.15 17.14
C GLU A 208 13.62 7.43 15.96
N HIS A 209 14.80 7.99 16.22
CA HIS A 209 15.79 8.24 15.19
C HIS A 209 16.41 6.95 14.62
N ILE A 210 16.43 5.84 15.37
CA ILE A 210 17.02 4.57 14.89
C ILE A 210 16.17 3.98 13.76
N PRO A 211 14.83 3.77 13.93
CA PRO A 211 13.97 3.38 12.83
C PRO A 211 13.97 4.41 11.71
N ASN A 212 13.98 5.72 11.97
CA ASN A 212 13.97 6.74 10.91
C ASN A 212 15.27 6.83 10.09
N LEU A 213 16.41 6.48 10.67
CA LEU A 213 17.67 6.33 9.93
C LEU A 213 17.54 5.12 8.99
N PHE A 214 17.00 4.01 9.49
CA PHE A 214 16.71 2.81 8.70
C PHE A 214 15.62 3.01 7.65
N ASP A 215 14.55 3.73 7.96
CA ASP A 215 13.45 4.07 7.07
C ASP A 215 13.91 5.10 6.04
N ARG A 216 14.97 5.89 6.30
CA ARG A 216 15.65 6.68 5.26
C ARG A 216 16.45 5.81 4.32
N PHE A 217 17.22 4.86 4.84
CA PHE A 217 17.90 3.85 4.02
C PHE A 217 16.89 3.02 3.20
N GLN A 218 15.76 2.62 3.83
CA GLN A 218 14.67 1.89 3.19
C GLN A 218 13.76 2.74 2.30
N ARG A 219 13.66 4.07 2.49
CA ARG A 219 12.93 4.96 1.56
C ARG A 219 13.76 5.33 0.34
N GLU A 220 15.08 5.34 0.48
CA GLU A 220 15.98 5.28 -0.67
C GLU A 220 15.83 3.92 -1.41
N GLU A 221 15.49 2.84 -0.71
CA GLU A 221 15.05 1.54 -1.29
C GLU A 221 13.53 1.48 -1.63
N GLY A 222 12.73 2.42 -1.16
CA GLY A 222 11.26 2.33 -1.01
C GLY A 222 10.50 3.23 -1.97
N SER A 223 11.21 3.80 -2.95
CA SER A 223 10.58 4.24 -4.18
C SER A 223 9.85 3.03 -4.78
N PRO A 224 8.61 3.17 -5.29
CA PRO A 224 7.92 2.06 -5.97
C PRO A 224 8.78 1.48 -7.10
N ILE A 225 9.71 2.30 -7.61
CA ILE A 225 10.77 2.06 -8.58
C ILE A 225 12.08 1.81 -7.82
N PRO A 226 12.70 0.62 -7.92
CA PRO A 226 13.92 0.31 -7.21
C PRO A 226 15.04 1.33 -7.49
N VAL A 227 15.92 1.55 -6.51
CA VAL A 227 17.15 2.34 -6.70
C VAL A 227 18.33 1.39 -6.48
N MET A 228 19.12 1.14 -7.53
CA MET A 228 20.18 0.13 -7.49
C MET A 228 21.50 0.70 -6.96
N GLY A 229 21.77 1.98 -7.21
CA GLY A 229 23.04 2.65 -6.96
C GLY A 229 23.46 2.69 -5.49
N PRO A 230 22.59 3.01 -4.51
CA PRO A 230 22.94 2.96 -3.09
C PRO A 230 23.31 1.55 -2.62
N LEU A 231 22.51 0.54 -3.00
CA LEU A 231 22.77 -0.87 -2.68
C LEU A 231 24.12 -1.30 -3.24
N ILE A 232 24.39 -0.99 -4.51
CA ILE A 232 25.59 -1.43 -5.19
C ILE A 232 26.84 -0.62 -4.76
N ASN A 233 26.70 0.66 -4.40
CA ASN A 233 27.79 1.44 -3.80
C ASN A 233 28.26 0.84 -2.47
N VAL A 234 27.36 0.24 -1.68
CA VAL A 234 27.71 -0.51 -0.47
C VAL A 234 28.44 -1.81 -0.83
N LEU A 235 28.04 -2.51 -1.90
CA LEU A 235 28.74 -3.72 -2.36
C LEU A 235 30.18 -3.45 -2.86
N ARG A 236 30.50 -2.18 -3.17
CA ARG A 236 31.82 -1.74 -3.63
C ARG A 236 32.86 -1.59 -2.51
N GLU A 237 32.45 -1.55 -1.23
CA GLU A 237 33.38 -1.35 -0.11
C GLU A 237 33.82 -2.68 0.55
N GLU A 238 35.14 -2.89 0.53
CA GLU A 238 36.00 -3.87 1.21
C GLU A 238 35.87 -5.40 1.02
N ASP A 239 34.84 -5.99 0.40
CA ASP A 239 34.88 -7.41 -0.04
C ASP A 239 33.89 -7.71 -1.20
N GLY A 240 34.21 -7.21 -2.39
CA GLY A 240 33.30 -7.19 -3.54
C GLY A 240 32.81 -8.56 -4.06
N GLU A 241 33.56 -9.65 -3.90
CA GLU A 241 33.14 -10.97 -4.40
C GLU A 241 32.04 -11.63 -3.54
N GLU A 242 32.13 -11.55 -2.21
CA GLU A 242 31.12 -12.11 -1.30
C GLU A 242 29.82 -11.30 -1.36
N ASN A 243 29.94 -9.97 -1.46
CA ASN A 243 28.83 -9.05 -1.58
C ASN A 243 28.08 -9.21 -2.92
N ILE A 244 28.79 -9.41 -4.03
CA ILE A 244 28.16 -9.69 -5.33
C ILE A 244 27.51 -11.08 -5.35
N ALA A 245 28.08 -12.07 -4.65
CA ALA A 245 27.44 -13.38 -4.49
C ALA A 245 26.12 -13.27 -3.69
N LEU A 246 26.07 -12.45 -2.64
CA LEU A 246 24.83 -12.17 -1.90
C LEU A 246 23.79 -11.45 -2.77
N LEU A 247 24.20 -10.47 -3.57
CA LEU A 247 23.31 -9.81 -4.53
C LEU A 247 22.72 -10.84 -5.51
N ARG A 248 23.57 -11.66 -6.14
CA ARG A 248 23.14 -12.65 -7.13
C ARG A 248 22.22 -13.72 -6.54
N ASP A 249 22.56 -14.24 -5.36
CA ASP A 249 21.91 -15.43 -4.82
C ASP A 249 20.68 -15.11 -3.93
N GLN A 250 20.55 -13.89 -3.41
CA GLN A 250 19.46 -13.49 -2.50
C GLN A 250 18.68 -12.28 -2.99
N ALA A 251 19.34 -11.13 -3.17
CA ALA A 251 18.62 -9.88 -3.43
C ALA A 251 18.11 -9.74 -4.88
N TRP A 252 18.79 -10.33 -5.86
CA TRP A 252 18.41 -10.27 -7.27
C TRP A 252 17.13 -11.05 -7.58
N PRO A 253 16.94 -12.30 -7.10
CA PRO A 253 15.65 -12.98 -7.20
C PRO A 253 14.48 -12.17 -6.64
N ASP A 254 14.64 -11.60 -5.44
CA ASP A 254 13.61 -10.78 -4.79
C ASP A 254 13.30 -9.51 -5.60
N PHE A 255 14.32 -8.89 -6.20
CA PHE A 255 14.16 -7.75 -7.10
C PHE A 255 13.38 -8.12 -8.36
N ILE A 256 13.65 -9.28 -8.98
CA ILE A 256 12.94 -9.73 -10.18
C ILE A 256 11.46 -10.00 -9.84
N GLU A 257 11.18 -10.68 -8.73
CA GLU A 257 9.81 -10.92 -8.26
C GLU A 257 9.08 -9.60 -7.99
N LEU A 258 9.75 -8.62 -7.38
CA LEU A 258 9.20 -7.29 -7.17
C LEU A 258 8.91 -6.54 -8.49
N TRP A 259 9.83 -6.61 -9.45
CA TRP A 259 9.66 -5.98 -10.76
C TRP A 259 8.49 -6.59 -11.53
N GLU A 260 8.43 -7.92 -11.61
CA GLU A 260 7.37 -8.66 -12.31
C GLU A 260 6.01 -8.42 -11.66
N SER A 261 5.91 -8.43 -10.32
CA SER A 261 4.65 -8.18 -9.61
C SER A 261 4.12 -6.75 -9.77
N ARG A 262 4.97 -5.80 -10.18
CA ARG A 262 4.60 -4.38 -10.34
C ARG A 262 4.53 -3.91 -11.80
N ARG A 263 5.02 -4.70 -12.75
CA ARG A 263 5.07 -4.39 -14.20
C ARG A 263 3.77 -3.85 -14.78
N ASP A 264 2.62 -4.40 -14.37
CA ASP A 264 1.32 -4.00 -14.92
C ASP A 264 0.70 -2.81 -14.16
N GLY A 265 1.27 -2.44 -13.02
CA GLY A 265 0.79 -1.41 -12.12
C GLY A 265 1.47 -0.05 -12.25
N TRP A 266 2.50 0.09 -13.10
CA TRP A 266 3.14 1.39 -13.34
C TRP A 266 2.17 2.32 -14.06
N MET A 267 1.70 3.35 -13.37
CA MET A 267 0.79 4.37 -13.91
C MET A 267 1.54 5.30 -14.87
N LEU A 268 2.15 4.79 -15.93
CA LEU A 268 2.97 5.55 -16.87
C LEU A 268 2.12 6.24 -17.93
N GLU A 269 2.67 7.30 -18.51
CA GLU A 269 2.14 7.86 -19.76
C GLU A 269 2.09 6.75 -20.84
N PRO A 270 0.91 6.47 -21.43
CA PRO A 270 0.71 5.33 -22.34
C PRO A 270 1.66 5.30 -23.54
N GLU A 271 2.07 6.48 -24.01
CA GLU A 271 2.96 6.62 -25.17
C GLU A 271 4.40 6.15 -24.88
N LEU A 272 4.81 6.16 -23.61
CA LEU A 272 6.15 5.76 -23.18
C LEU A 272 6.16 4.37 -22.52
N ALA A 273 5.01 3.89 -22.04
CA ALA A 273 4.91 2.69 -21.22
C ALA A 273 5.58 1.45 -21.85
N TYR A 274 5.23 1.07 -23.08
CA TYR A 274 5.82 -0.13 -23.70
C TYR A 274 7.30 0.01 -24.05
N GLU A 275 7.72 1.16 -24.58
CA GLU A 275 9.10 1.38 -24.98
C GLU A 275 10.02 1.39 -23.76
N LEU A 276 9.62 2.13 -22.72
CA LEU A 276 10.41 2.26 -21.51
C LEU A 276 10.44 0.96 -20.71
N LEU A 277 9.29 0.31 -20.46
CA LEU A 277 9.26 -0.98 -19.75
C LEU A 277 9.98 -2.08 -20.52
N GLY A 278 9.84 -2.12 -21.86
CA GLY A 278 10.55 -3.08 -22.70
C GLY A 278 12.07 -2.88 -22.66
N ALA A 279 12.55 -1.64 -22.79
CA ALA A 279 13.97 -1.31 -22.68
C ALA A 279 14.53 -1.64 -21.29
N THR A 280 13.74 -1.39 -20.24
CA THR A 280 14.10 -1.75 -18.86
C THR A 280 14.17 -3.26 -18.66
N GLU A 281 13.25 -4.04 -19.22
CA GLU A 281 13.30 -5.50 -19.18
C GLU A 281 14.53 -6.07 -19.90
N GLU A 282 14.86 -5.54 -21.07
CA GLU A 282 16.08 -5.92 -21.78
C GLU A 282 17.34 -5.61 -20.94
N THR A 283 17.34 -4.47 -20.24
CA THR A 283 18.45 -4.04 -19.39
C THR A 283 18.56 -4.89 -18.13
N ILE A 284 17.43 -5.23 -17.49
CA ILE A 284 17.36 -6.17 -16.36
C ILE A 284 17.88 -7.55 -16.78
N GLY A 285 17.43 -8.07 -17.93
CA GLY A 285 17.90 -9.34 -18.46
C GLY A 285 19.42 -9.35 -18.72
N ARG A 286 19.94 -8.26 -19.30
CA ARG A 286 21.39 -8.09 -19.50
C ARG A 286 22.15 -8.02 -18.17
N LEU A 287 21.62 -7.33 -17.17
CA LEU A 287 22.25 -7.23 -15.86
C LEU A 287 22.29 -8.60 -15.16
N ALA A 288 21.24 -9.41 -15.30
CA ALA A 288 21.21 -10.79 -14.79
C ALA A 288 22.33 -11.65 -15.41
N ASP A 289 22.51 -11.58 -16.73
CA ASP A 289 23.58 -12.29 -17.44
C ASP A 289 24.99 -11.83 -16.97
N LEU A 290 25.16 -10.54 -16.68
CA LEU A 290 26.43 -9.97 -16.22
C LEU A 290 26.72 -10.32 -14.75
N LEU A 291 25.70 -10.42 -13.90
CA LEU A 291 25.82 -10.88 -12.50
C LEU A 291 26.39 -12.31 -12.41
N GLU A 292 26.02 -13.20 -13.34
CA GLU A 292 26.56 -14.57 -13.37
C GLU A 292 28.04 -14.63 -13.75
N ARG A 293 28.52 -13.65 -14.54
CA ARG A 293 29.86 -13.61 -15.13
C ARG A 293 30.82 -12.67 -14.39
N TYR A 294 30.36 -12.00 -13.35
CA TYR A 294 31.20 -11.12 -12.54
C TYR A 294 32.32 -11.93 -11.86
N PRO A 295 33.59 -11.45 -11.85
CA PRO A 295 34.09 -10.14 -12.26
C PRO A 295 34.63 -10.05 -13.71
N GLU A 296 34.39 -11.04 -14.58
CA GLU A 296 35.02 -11.10 -15.92
C GLU A 296 34.65 -9.92 -16.85
N GLN A 297 33.49 -9.29 -16.61
CA GLN A 297 32.93 -8.19 -17.39
C GLN A 297 32.53 -6.99 -16.50
N GLU A 298 33.37 -6.64 -15.53
CA GLU A 298 33.10 -5.59 -14.52
C GLU A 298 32.66 -4.25 -15.15
N ASP A 299 33.38 -3.72 -16.13
CA ASP A 299 33.03 -2.43 -16.75
C ASP A 299 31.62 -2.45 -17.38
N GLU A 300 31.28 -3.54 -18.08
CA GLU A 300 29.98 -3.70 -18.73
C GLU A 300 28.84 -3.88 -17.71
N PHE A 301 29.13 -4.53 -16.59
CA PHE A 301 28.22 -4.66 -15.46
C PHE A 301 27.84 -3.27 -14.92
N TRP A 302 28.83 -2.42 -14.63
CA TRP A 302 28.60 -1.09 -14.09
C TRP A 302 27.88 -0.16 -15.08
N ASP A 303 28.27 -0.17 -16.36
CA ASP A 303 27.56 0.58 -17.42
C ASP A 303 26.07 0.17 -17.49
N THR A 304 25.77 -1.12 -17.28
CA THR A 304 24.39 -1.63 -17.31
C THR A 304 23.60 -1.21 -16.06
N VAL A 305 24.26 -1.14 -14.90
CA VAL A 305 23.66 -0.61 -13.66
C VAL A 305 23.29 0.87 -13.83
N GLU A 306 24.21 1.70 -14.33
CA GLU A 306 23.95 3.13 -14.56
C GLU A 306 22.77 3.34 -15.53
N LEU A 307 22.75 2.58 -16.64
CA LEU A 307 21.64 2.63 -17.60
C LEU A 307 20.30 2.24 -16.96
N LEU A 308 20.29 1.22 -16.11
CA LEU A 308 19.08 0.78 -15.41
C LEU A 308 18.57 1.86 -14.43
N GLU A 309 19.47 2.56 -13.74
CA GLU A 309 19.11 3.70 -12.88
C GLU A 309 18.51 4.85 -13.68
N GLU A 310 19.11 5.22 -14.82
CA GLU A 310 18.57 6.27 -15.69
C GLU A 310 17.16 5.93 -16.20
N GLN A 311 16.91 4.66 -16.51
CA GLN A 311 15.58 4.21 -16.91
C GLN A 311 14.58 4.26 -15.75
N PHE A 312 14.99 3.86 -14.54
CA PHE A 312 14.15 4.02 -13.34
C PHE A 312 13.82 5.48 -13.03
N ASP A 313 14.77 6.39 -13.22
CA ASP A 313 14.51 7.84 -13.18
C ASP A 313 13.47 8.27 -14.21
N GLN A 314 13.62 7.82 -15.45
CA GLN A 314 12.64 8.15 -16.50
C GLN A 314 11.25 7.60 -16.19
N ILE A 315 11.14 6.39 -15.61
CA ILE A 315 9.86 5.81 -15.18
C ILE A 315 9.24 6.69 -14.07
N ARG A 316 10.05 7.15 -13.10
CA ARG A 316 9.61 8.08 -12.04
C ARG A 316 9.06 9.38 -12.61
N GLU A 317 9.79 9.99 -13.52
CA GLU A 317 9.42 11.27 -14.13
C GLU A 317 8.22 11.15 -15.08
N SER A 318 8.01 9.98 -15.69
CA SER A 318 6.95 9.72 -16.67
C SER A 318 5.66 9.15 -16.07
N THR A 319 5.57 9.08 -14.74
CA THR A 319 4.37 8.61 -14.05
C THR A 319 3.24 9.65 -14.19
N LEU A 320 2.04 9.19 -14.55
CA LEU A 320 0.81 9.97 -14.63
C LEU A 320 0.56 10.67 -13.29
N ASN A 321 0.58 12.00 -13.30
CA ASN A 321 0.17 12.76 -12.13
C ASN A 321 -1.36 12.69 -11.95
N LEU A 322 -1.80 12.09 -10.85
CA LEU A 322 -3.20 11.91 -10.49
C LEU A 322 -3.60 12.65 -9.20
N ASP A 323 -2.74 13.51 -8.66
CA ASP A 323 -2.92 14.16 -7.34
C ASP A 323 -4.24 14.95 -7.21
N HIS A 324 -4.73 15.46 -8.33
CA HIS A 324 -5.97 16.25 -8.38
C HIS A 324 -7.22 15.42 -8.69
N MET A 325 -7.07 14.15 -9.08
CA MET A 325 -8.19 13.29 -9.46
C MET A 325 -9.17 12.97 -8.32
N PRO A 326 -8.77 12.88 -7.04
CA PRO A 326 -9.74 12.70 -5.93
C PRO A 326 -10.82 13.79 -5.85
N SER A 327 -10.56 14.98 -6.41
CA SER A 327 -11.53 16.08 -6.50
C SER A 327 -12.38 16.08 -7.77
N SER A 328 -12.09 15.18 -8.71
CA SER A 328 -12.76 15.07 -10.01
C SER A 328 -14.10 14.36 -9.91
N PRO A 329 -15.12 14.74 -10.72
CA PRO A 329 -16.34 13.95 -10.86
C PRO A 329 -16.09 12.54 -11.42
N TYR A 330 -14.94 12.30 -12.05
CA TYR A 330 -14.53 10.99 -12.59
C TYR A 330 -13.81 10.11 -11.57
N TRP A 331 -13.66 10.56 -10.33
CA TRP A 331 -12.90 9.84 -9.33
C TRP A 331 -13.34 8.38 -9.12
N PRO A 332 -14.65 8.04 -9.07
CA PRO A 332 -15.07 6.65 -8.92
C PRO A 332 -14.54 5.74 -10.04
N GLU A 333 -14.58 6.21 -11.28
CA GLU A 333 -14.08 5.50 -12.46
C GLU A 333 -12.55 5.45 -12.49
N THR A 334 -11.89 6.56 -12.19
CA THR A 334 -10.43 6.63 -12.05
C THR A 334 -9.92 5.63 -11.02
N GLN A 335 -10.56 5.57 -9.84
CA GLN A 335 -10.19 4.64 -8.79
C GLN A 335 -10.38 3.19 -9.23
N LEU A 336 -11.44 2.87 -9.97
CA LEU A 336 -11.60 1.52 -10.52
C LEU A 336 -10.46 1.17 -11.47
N VAL A 337 -10.10 2.07 -12.39
CA VAL A 337 -9.01 1.83 -13.35
C VAL A 337 -7.68 1.63 -12.63
N ILE A 338 -7.37 2.46 -11.63
CA ILE A 338 -6.18 2.29 -10.78
C ILE A 338 -6.20 0.92 -10.10
N ASN A 339 -7.33 0.54 -9.49
CA ASN A 339 -7.44 -0.74 -8.81
C ASN A 339 -7.31 -1.92 -9.78
N LEU A 340 -7.82 -1.82 -11.01
CA LEU A 340 -7.68 -2.88 -12.03
C LEU A 340 -6.22 -3.05 -12.44
N LEU A 341 -5.49 -1.95 -12.68
CA LEU A 341 -4.05 -1.97 -12.98
C LEU A 341 -3.23 -2.56 -11.82
N GLN A 342 -3.70 -2.40 -10.59
CA GLN A 342 -3.07 -2.94 -9.38
C GLN A 342 -3.56 -4.35 -9.01
N GLY A 343 -4.41 -5.00 -9.82
CA GLY A 343 -5.03 -6.29 -9.50
C GLY A 343 -5.95 -6.28 -8.27
N SER A 344 -6.29 -5.08 -7.78
CA SER A 344 -7.05 -4.82 -6.55
C SER A 344 -8.54 -4.53 -6.81
N ALA A 345 -9.00 -4.79 -8.03
CA ALA A 345 -10.40 -4.84 -8.41
C ALA A 345 -10.65 -6.06 -9.33
N PRO A 346 -11.79 -6.74 -9.20
CA PRO A 346 -12.13 -7.87 -10.05
C PRO A 346 -12.46 -7.44 -11.48
N MET A 347 -12.17 -8.29 -12.47
CA MET A 347 -12.60 -8.12 -13.86
C MET A 347 -14.13 -7.99 -13.96
N TYR A 348 -14.86 -8.62 -13.04
CA TYR A 348 -16.31 -8.47 -12.91
C TYR A 348 -16.76 -7.01 -12.74
N ALA A 349 -15.99 -6.19 -12.02
CA ALA A 349 -16.28 -4.77 -11.86
C ALA A 349 -16.08 -4.01 -13.18
N ALA A 350 -15.00 -4.30 -13.92
CA ALA A 350 -14.75 -3.76 -15.25
C ALA A 350 -15.89 -4.11 -16.22
N HIS A 351 -16.32 -5.38 -16.22
CA HIS A 351 -17.40 -5.88 -17.05
C HIS A 351 -18.73 -5.17 -16.75
N THR A 352 -19.09 -5.04 -15.47
CA THR A 352 -20.33 -4.35 -15.05
C THR A 352 -20.32 -2.88 -15.45
N LEU A 353 -19.20 -2.17 -15.28
CA LEU A 353 -19.09 -0.77 -15.70
C LEU A 353 -19.14 -0.63 -17.23
N ALA A 354 -18.43 -1.48 -17.97
CA ALA A 354 -18.44 -1.48 -19.44
C ALA A 354 -19.85 -1.69 -20.00
N LEU A 355 -20.62 -2.61 -19.40
CA LEU A 355 -22.03 -2.83 -19.71
C LEU A 355 -22.88 -1.59 -19.38
N GLY A 356 -22.74 -1.01 -18.19
CA GLY A 356 -23.47 0.20 -17.79
C GLY A 356 -23.23 1.38 -18.74
N ILE A 357 -21.98 1.61 -19.12
CA ILE A 357 -21.59 2.64 -20.10
C ILE A 357 -22.24 2.37 -21.46
N SER A 358 -22.21 1.11 -21.93
CA SER A 358 -22.83 0.72 -23.21
C SER A 358 -24.33 1.02 -23.25
N GLN A 359 -25.03 0.83 -22.11
CA GLN A 359 -26.47 1.07 -21.98
C GLN A 359 -26.81 2.56 -21.90
N GLY A 360 -25.89 3.39 -21.38
CA GLY A 360 -26.02 4.85 -21.31
C GLY A 360 -26.02 5.55 -22.67
N GLY A 361 -25.42 4.93 -23.70
CA GLY A 361 -25.41 5.42 -25.08
C GLY A 361 -24.88 6.85 -25.20
N GLN A 362 -25.57 7.72 -25.95
CA GLN A 362 -25.15 9.10 -26.23
C GLN A 362 -25.21 10.05 -25.01
N LYS A 363 -25.72 9.60 -23.85
CA LYS A 363 -25.79 10.43 -22.64
C LYS A 363 -24.51 10.40 -21.81
N VAL A 364 -23.57 9.54 -22.19
CA VAL A 364 -22.32 9.34 -21.47
C VAL A 364 -21.28 10.37 -21.94
N PRO A 365 -20.54 11.05 -21.03
CA PRO A 365 -19.45 11.94 -21.40
C PRO A 365 -18.42 11.23 -22.29
N PRO A 366 -17.79 11.91 -23.27
CA PRO A 366 -16.85 11.27 -24.20
C PRO A 366 -15.72 10.50 -23.52
N ALA A 367 -15.12 11.05 -22.44
CA ALA A 367 -14.07 10.38 -21.68
C ALA A 367 -14.55 9.07 -21.02
N ILE A 368 -15.79 9.04 -20.52
CA ILE A 368 -16.41 7.83 -19.97
C ILE A 368 -16.78 6.84 -21.09
N GLY A 369 -17.15 7.34 -22.28
CA GLY A 369 -17.31 6.50 -23.47
C GLY A 369 -16.02 5.78 -23.88
N LEU A 370 -14.88 6.50 -23.85
CA LEU A 370 -13.55 5.94 -24.10
C LEU A 370 -13.18 4.90 -23.05
N LEU A 371 -13.43 5.18 -21.77
CA LEU A 371 -13.26 4.20 -20.69
C LEU A 371 -14.05 2.92 -20.97
N GLY A 372 -15.31 3.04 -21.41
CA GLY A 372 -16.14 1.88 -21.72
C GLY A 372 -15.59 1.02 -22.87
N SER A 373 -14.90 1.62 -23.85
CA SER A 373 -14.19 0.86 -24.90
C SER A 373 -12.92 0.20 -24.36
N ALA A 374 -12.11 0.95 -23.63
CA ALA A 374 -10.88 0.46 -23.02
C ALA A 374 -11.12 -0.72 -22.06
N LEU A 375 -12.18 -0.66 -21.25
CA LEU A 375 -12.55 -1.76 -20.35
C LEU A 375 -12.92 -3.02 -21.13
N ARG A 376 -13.59 -2.91 -22.29
CA ARG A 376 -13.91 -4.10 -23.10
C ARG A 376 -12.67 -4.71 -23.73
N GLU A 377 -11.79 -3.86 -24.25
CA GLU A 377 -10.51 -4.29 -24.79
C GLU A 377 -9.68 -5.01 -23.72
N PHE A 378 -9.60 -4.43 -22.52
CA PHE A 378 -8.96 -5.05 -21.35
C PHE A 378 -9.60 -6.38 -20.94
N LEU A 379 -10.92 -6.50 -21.00
CA LEU A 379 -11.62 -7.77 -20.68
C LEU A 379 -11.36 -8.87 -21.70
N GLU A 380 -11.13 -8.51 -22.98
CA GLU A 380 -10.78 -9.47 -24.03
C GLU A 380 -9.28 -9.81 -24.01
N HIS A 381 -8.45 -8.81 -23.72
CA HIS A 381 -6.99 -8.87 -23.68
C HIS A 381 -6.51 -8.08 -22.45
N PRO A 382 -6.22 -8.74 -21.31
CA PRO A 382 -5.86 -8.11 -20.03
C PRO A 382 -4.50 -7.41 -20.00
N GLU A 383 -4.24 -6.53 -20.98
CA GLU A 383 -3.04 -5.72 -21.05
C GLU A 383 -3.29 -4.35 -20.39
N PRO A 384 -2.30 -3.73 -19.73
CA PRO A 384 -2.50 -2.48 -19.00
C PRO A 384 -2.74 -1.26 -19.90
N LEU A 385 -2.29 -1.31 -21.17
CA LEU A 385 -2.29 -0.15 -22.05
C LEU A 385 -3.67 0.50 -22.27
N PRO A 386 -4.75 -0.24 -22.61
CA PRO A 386 -6.07 0.37 -22.79
C PRO A 386 -6.54 1.11 -21.52
N LEU A 387 -6.24 0.56 -20.35
CA LEU A 387 -6.57 1.17 -19.06
C LEU A 387 -5.76 2.46 -18.82
N LEU A 388 -4.45 2.47 -19.14
CA LEU A 388 -3.62 3.67 -19.05
C LEU A 388 -4.12 4.78 -19.98
N PHE A 389 -4.53 4.45 -21.21
CA PHE A 389 -5.15 5.41 -22.13
C PHE A 389 -6.46 5.99 -21.59
N ALA A 390 -7.30 5.15 -21.00
CA ALA A 390 -8.53 5.61 -20.37
C ALA A 390 -8.25 6.53 -19.17
N LEU A 391 -7.27 6.17 -18.34
CA LEU A 391 -6.87 6.94 -17.17
C LEU A 391 -6.38 8.34 -17.56
N LYS A 392 -5.50 8.41 -18.57
CA LYS A 392 -5.05 9.66 -19.17
C LYS A 392 -6.20 10.49 -19.73
N ALA A 393 -7.12 9.87 -20.46
CA ALA A 393 -8.28 10.57 -21.02
C ALA A 393 -9.19 11.18 -19.94
N LEU A 394 -9.42 10.48 -18.82
CA LEU A 394 -10.18 11.00 -17.68
C LEU A 394 -9.47 12.19 -17.02
N ARG A 395 -8.15 12.10 -16.82
CA ARG A 395 -7.33 13.20 -16.29
C ARG A 395 -7.38 14.42 -17.19
N ASP A 396 -7.10 14.23 -18.48
CA ASP A 396 -7.03 15.33 -19.45
C ASP A 396 -8.40 15.99 -19.63
N ASP A 397 -9.49 15.21 -19.63
CA ASP A 397 -10.86 15.73 -19.69
C ASP A 397 -11.19 16.60 -18.46
N PHE A 398 -10.75 16.18 -17.27
CA PHE A 398 -10.90 16.93 -16.02
C PHE A 398 -10.08 18.22 -16.05
N GLU A 399 -8.80 18.19 -16.42
CA GLU A 399 -7.98 19.40 -16.53
C GLU A 399 -8.55 20.40 -17.54
N LEU A 400 -9.02 19.91 -18.69
CA LEU A 400 -9.72 20.73 -19.67
C LEU A 400 -11.03 21.29 -19.12
N SER A 401 -11.75 20.55 -18.27
CA SER A 401 -13.03 21.02 -17.67
C SER A 401 -12.86 22.24 -16.76
N LYS A 402 -11.66 22.44 -16.18
CA LYS A 402 -11.33 23.62 -15.37
C LYS A 402 -11.31 24.91 -16.19
N THR A 403 -11.14 24.82 -17.51
CA THR A 403 -11.01 25.98 -18.41
C THR A 403 -12.03 25.99 -19.55
N THR A 404 -12.79 24.91 -19.74
CA THR A 404 -13.74 24.74 -20.84
C THR A 404 -14.99 23.96 -20.42
N ARG A 405 -16.12 24.14 -21.12
CA ARG A 405 -17.32 23.28 -20.99
C ARG A 405 -17.67 22.56 -22.27
N LEU A 406 -18.12 21.32 -22.14
CA LEU A 406 -18.67 20.52 -23.25
C LEU A 406 -20.04 21.06 -23.70
N CYS A 407 -20.17 21.33 -24.99
CA CYS A 407 -21.44 21.61 -25.66
C CYS A 407 -22.15 20.31 -26.04
N GLY A 408 -23.47 20.34 -26.21
CA GLY A 408 -24.28 19.21 -26.67
C GLY A 408 -23.90 18.67 -28.07
N CYS A 409 -23.09 19.40 -28.85
CA CYS A 409 -22.52 18.93 -30.11
C CYS A 409 -21.14 18.24 -29.97
N GLY A 410 -20.60 18.14 -28.74
CA GLY A 410 -19.28 17.56 -28.46
C GLY A 410 -18.10 18.53 -28.51
N SER A 411 -18.30 19.79 -28.96
CA SER A 411 -17.24 20.81 -28.93
C SER A 411 -17.06 21.42 -27.54
N ARG A 412 -15.82 21.80 -27.17
CA ARG A 412 -15.52 22.49 -25.92
C ARG A 412 -15.51 24.01 -26.10
N ILE A 413 -16.22 24.72 -25.23
CA ILE A 413 -16.31 26.19 -25.22
C ILE A 413 -15.46 26.72 -24.06
N PRO A 414 -14.54 27.67 -24.27
CA PRO A 414 -13.76 28.27 -23.19
C PRO A 414 -14.65 28.93 -22.13
N LEU A 415 -14.32 28.70 -20.86
CA LEU A 415 -14.90 29.46 -19.75
C LEU A 415 -14.32 30.87 -19.77
N GLN A 416 -15.19 31.88 -19.86
CA GLN A 416 -14.75 33.27 -19.74
C GLN A 416 -14.66 33.63 -18.25
N ALA A 417 -13.44 33.79 -17.75
CA ALA A 417 -13.20 34.36 -16.43
C ALA A 417 -13.08 35.87 -16.55
N THR A 418 -13.93 36.63 -15.84
CA THR A 418 -13.70 38.07 -15.63
C THR A 418 -13.10 38.27 -14.26
N VAL A 419 -11.96 38.97 -14.21
CA VAL A 419 -11.33 39.35 -12.93
C VAL A 419 -12.04 40.60 -12.42
N CYS A 420 -12.55 40.55 -11.19
CA CYS A 420 -13.13 41.72 -10.54
C CYS A 420 -12.05 42.81 -10.41
N PRO A 421 -12.23 43.99 -11.01
CA PRO A 421 -11.21 45.04 -11.02
C PRO A 421 -10.99 45.68 -9.63
N GLU A 422 -11.92 45.48 -8.68
CA GLU A 422 -11.82 46.07 -7.33
C GLU A 422 -11.11 45.18 -6.30
N CYS A 423 -11.25 43.85 -6.39
CA CYS A 423 -10.68 42.93 -5.40
C CYS A 423 -9.76 41.85 -5.98
N GLY A 424 -9.61 41.78 -7.30
CA GLY A 424 -8.80 40.76 -7.97
C GLY A 424 -9.42 39.34 -7.96
N GLY A 425 -10.62 39.16 -7.38
CA GLY A 425 -11.33 37.88 -7.38
C GLY A 425 -11.77 37.47 -8.80
N ARG A 426 -11.56 36.20 -9.17
CA ARG A 426 -12.02 35.64 -10.45
C ARG A 426 -13.52 35.31 -10.36
N LEU A 427 -14.31 35.89 -11.25
CA LEU A 427 -15.72 35.56 -11.47
C LEU A 427 -15.82 34.70 -12.73
N GLU A 428 -16.28 33.46 -12.57
CA GLU A 428 -16.59 32.57 -13.69
C GLU A 428 -17.90 33.02 -14.36
N LEU A 429 -17.83 33.42 -15.63
CA LEU A 429 -19.04 33.64 -16.44
C LEU A 429 -19.40 32.31 -17.08
N SER A 430 -20.51 31.71 -16.64
CA SER A 430 -21.12 30.57 -17.32
C SER A 430 -21.58 31.02 -18.70
N VAL A 431 -21.16 30.30 -19.74
CA VAL A 431 -21.66 30.50 -21.11
C VAL A 431 -23.17 30.26 -21.09
N SER A 432 -23.96 31.33 -21.22
CA SER A 432 -25.40 31.25 -21.46
C SER A 432 -25.62 30.72 -22.86
N GLY A 433 -26.40 29.64 -22.98
CA GLY A 433 -26.71 28.94 -24.23
C GLY A 433 -27.39 29.79 -25.29
#